data_AF-A0A2N4YX79-F1
#
_entry.id   AF-A0A2N4YX79-F1
#
_cell.length_a   1.000
_cell.length_b   1.000
_cell.length_c   1.000
_cell.angle_alpha   90.00
_cell.angle_beta   90.00
_cell.angle_gamma   90.00
#
_symmetry.space_group_name_H-M   'P 1'
#
loop_
_entity.id
_entity.type
_entity.pdbx_description
1 polymer ?
#
loop_
_entity_poly.entity_id
_entity_poly.type
_entity_poly.pdbx_seq_one_letter_code
_entity_poly.pdbx_strand_id
1 'polypeptide(L)' 'MATRYIGIKEMCKLTGKSKPTLWRMYAKRKEFPAPERTPSGIFLGWPETVYEAWVNKTKT' A
#
# COMPACT_ATOMS: atom_id res chain seq x y z
N MET A 1 17.09 10.64 -1.11
CA MET A 1 15.78 10.13 -1.59
C MET A 1 14.77 10.40 -0.50
N ALA A 2 13.76 11.25 -0.73
CA ALA A 2 12.73 11.52 0.26
C ALA A 2 11.76 10.34 0.31
N THR A 3 11.54 9.74 1.47
CA THR A 3 10.58 8.65 1.64
C THR A 3 9.17 9.21 1.51
N ARG A 4 8.61 9.17 0.29
CA ARG A 4 7.24 9.61 0.06
C ARG A 4 6.29 8.51 0.50
N TYR A 5 5.29 8.91 1.28
CA TYR A 5 4.23 8.01 1.74
C TYR A 5 2.97 8.19 0.91
N ILE A 6 2.52 7.09 0.33
CA ILE A 6 1.29 6.98 -0.43
C ILE A 6 0.16 6.72 0.55
N GLY A 7 -0.76 7.68 0.65
CA GLY A 7 -1.97 7.52 1.45
C GLY A 7 -2.99 6.59 0.78
N ILE A 8 -4.03 6.18 1.51
CA ILE A 8 -5.00 5.22 0.98
C ILE A 8 -5.78 5.73 -0.24
N LYS A 9 -6.09 7.04 -0.29
CA LYS A 9 -6.79 7.65 -1.43
C LYS A 9 -5.93 7.60 -2.69
N GLU A 10 -4.63 7.88 -2.54
CA GLU A 10 -3.67 7.85 -3.63
C GLU A 10 -3.40 6.41 -4.09
N MET A 11 -3.27 5.48 -3.15
CA MET A 11 -3.12 4.06 -3.44
C MET A 11 -4.31 3.51 -4.23
N CYS A 12 -5.54 3.93 -3.90
CA CYS A 12 -6.74 3.56 -4.66
C CYS A 12 -6.66 4.06 -6.11
N LYS A 13 -6.16 5.28 -6.34
CA LYS A 13 -5.98 5.83 -7.69
C LYS A 13 -4.91 5.06 -8.46
N LEU A 14 -3.76 4.80 -7.85
CA LEU A 14 -2.63 4.11 -8.46
C LEU A 14 -2.95 2.65 -8.83
N THR A 15 -3.67 1.95 -7.97
CA THR A 15 -4.06 0.55 -8.23
C THR A 15 -5.34 0.42 -9.06
N GLY A 16 -6.10 1.51 -9.24
CA GLY A 16 -7.44 1.47 -9.83
C GLY A 16 -8.45 0.66 -9.03
N LYS A 17 -8.16 0.35 -7.75
CA LYS A 17 -9.00 -0.47 -6.88
C LYS A 17 -9.67 0.37 -5.80
N SER A 18 -10.84 -0.08 -5.35
CA SER A 18 -11.53 0.55 -4.23
C SER A 18 -10.85 0.23 -2.89
N LYS A 19 -10.96 1.16 -1.93
CA LYS A 19 -10.47 0.99 -0.54
C LYS A 19 -10.84 -0.37 0.08
N PRO A 20 -12.09 -0.87 0.04
CA PRO A 20 -12.42 -2.17 0.63
C PRO A 20 -11.74 -3.35 -0.09
N THR A 21 -11.48 -3.23 -1.40
CA THR A 21 -10.76 -4.26 -2.15
C THR A 21 -9.29 -4.31 -1.74
N LEU A 22 -8.63 -3.15 -1.57
CA LEU A 22 -7.26 -3.08 -1.06
C LEU A 22 -7.13 -3.71 0.32
N TRP A 23 -8.05 -3.38 1.25
CA TRP A 23 -8.06 -3.99 2.58
C TRP A 23 -8.28 -5.50 2.53
N ARG A 24 -9.12 -5.99 1.61
CA ARG A 24 -9.35 -7.43 1.43
C ARG A 24 -8.12 -8.13 0.84
N MET A 25 -7.43 -7.50 -0.11
CA MET A 25 -6.19 -8.03 -0.69
C MET A 25 -5.07 -8.09 0.36
N TYR A 26 -4.98 -7.08 1.22
CA TYR A 26 -4.05 -7.08 2.35
C TYR A 26 -4.44 -8.12 3.42
N ALA A 27 -5.64 -8.00 4.01
CA ALA A 27 -6.02 -8.76 5.19
C ALA A 27 -6.37 -10.23 4.91
N LYS A 28 -7.02 -10.52 3.77
CA LYS A 28 -7.46 -11.88 3.43
C LYS A 28 -6.53 -12.60 2.47
N ARG A 29 -6.05 -11.90 1.44
CA ARG A 29 -5.26 -12.53 0.37
C ARG A 29 -3.76 -12.45 0.59
N LYS A 30 -3.28 -11.57 1.48
CA LYS A 30 -1.85 -11.27 1.69
C LYS A 30 -1.10 -10.91 0.38
N GLU A 31 -1.85 -10.49 -0.63
CA GLU A 31 -1.35 -10.11 -1.95
C GLU A 31 -0.89 -8.67 -1.98
N PHE A 32 -1.27 -7.86 -0.98
CA PHE A 32 -0.99 -6.43 -0.93
C PHE A 32 -0.08 -6.11 0.26
N PRO A 33 0.89 -5.18 0.11
CA PRO A 33 1.84 -4.86 1.16
C PRO A 33 1.15 -4.29 2.41
N ALA A 34 1.77 -4.54 3.56
CA ALA A 34 1.34 -3.96 4.82
C ALA A 34 1.58 -2.44 4.82
N PRO A 35 0.62 -1.63 5.31
CA PRO A 35 0.88 -0.22 5.52
C PRO A 35 1.85 -0.02 6.68
N GLU A 36 2.67 1.01 6.56
CA GLU A 36 3.50 1.50 7.64
C GLU A 36 2.65 2.26 8.65
N ARG A 37 2.90 1.95 9.92
CA ARG A 37 2.24 2.57 11.06
C ARG A 37 3.32 3.07 12.00
N THR A 38 3.08 4.22 12.61
CA THR A 38 3.95 4.68 13.71
C THR A 38 3.87 3.71 14.89
N PRO A 39 4.85 3.71 15.80
CA PRO A 39 4.79 2.97 17.06
C PRO A 39 3.53 3.31 17.88
N SER A 40 3.00 4.52 17.72
CA SER A 40 1.76 5.00 18.35
C SER A 40 0.47 4.51 17.66
N GLY A 41 0.56 3.70 16.60
CA GLY A 41 -0.59 3.13 15.88
C GLY A 41 -1.21 4.03 14.81
N ILE A 42 -0.65 5.23 14.57
CA ILE A 42 -1.14 6.13 13.52
C ILE A 42 -0.73 5.55 12.15
N PHE A 43 -1.71 5.42 11.27
CA PHE A 43 -1.52 5.02 9.89
C PHE A 43 -0.75 6.08 9.11
N LEU A 44 0.47 5.76 8.66
CA LEU A 44 1.29 6.68 7.86
C LEU A 44 1.02 6.52 6.36
N GLY A 45 0.72 5.29 5.93
CA GLY A 45 0.50 4.95 4.51
C GLY A 45 1.45 3.85 4.06
N TRP A 46 1.79 3.86 2.78
CA TRP A 46 2.81 2.96 2.22
C TRP A 46 3.97 3.77 1.70
N PRO A 47 5.22 3.40 2.01
CA PRO A 47 6.37 3.95 1.30
C PRO A 47 6.24 3.68 -0.20
N GLU A 48 6.66 4.65 -1.01
CA GLU A 48 6.73 4.51 -2.46
C GLU A 48 7.56 3.28 -2.87
N THR A 49 8.66 3.01 -2.19
CA THR A 49 9.52 1.82 -2.40
C THR A 49 8.76 0.50 -2.23
N VAL A 50 7.86 0.43 -1.26
CA VAL A 50 7.04 -0.76 -0.99
C VAL A 50 6.00 -0.95 -2.09
N TYR A 51 5.42 0.14 -2.59
CA TYR A 51 4.51 0.10 -3.73
C TYR A 51 5.24 -0.36 -5.01
N GLU A 52 6.40 0.22 -5.32
CA GLU A 52 7.20 -0.15 -6.50
C GLU A 52 7.61 -1.64 -6.47
N ALA A 53 8.09 -2.12 -5.33
CA ALA A 53 8.45 -3.52 -5.14
C ALA A 53 7.25 -4.46 -5.38
N TRP A 54 6.06 -4.06 -4.92
CA TRP A 54 4.83 -4.81 -5.15
C TRP A 54 4.44 -4.82 -6.63
N VAL A 55 4.47 -3.66 -7.31
CA VAL A 55 4.15 -3.56 -8.74
C VAL A 55 5.08 -4.45 -9.57
N ASN A 56 6.38 -4.41 -9.28
CA ASN A 56 7.38 -5.23 -9.97
C ASN A 56 7.11 -6.73 -9.79
N LYS A 57 6.70 -7.16 -8.60
CA LYS A 57 6.33 -8.55 -8.32
C LYS A 57 5.06 -8.99 -9.08
N THR A 58 4.10 -8.08 -9.29
CA THR A 58 2.85 -8.40 -10.01
C THR A 58 2.96 -8.39 -11.53
N LYS A 59 4.02 -7.78 -12.08
CA LYS A 59 4.28 -7.71 -13.53
C LYS A 59 5.11 -8.89 -14.05
N THR A 60 5.61 -9.76 -13.18
CA THR A 60 6.32 -11.00 -13.52
C THR A 60 5.32 -12.13 -13.64
#